data_AF-A0A534IE96-F1
#
_entry.id   AF-A0A534IE96-F1
#
_cell.length_a   1.000
_cell.length_b   1.000
_cell.length_c   1.000
_cell.angle_alpha   90.00
_cell.angle_beta   90.00
_cell.angle_gamma   90.00
#
_symmetry.space_group_name_H-M   'P 1'
#
loop_
_entity.id
_entity.type
_entity.pdbx_description
1 polymer ?
#
loop_
_entity_poly.entity_id
_entity_poly.type
_entity_poly.pdbx_seq_one_letter_code
_entity_poly.pdbx_strand_id
1 'polypeptide(L)'
;MTDARPFVTLYLDAIGAKARALPTGAVAVTWPPTHVAKFGAGTTLAFDPAVADVMKAELCVLGSDLLDRIVEDASSRGFHCVARVDAEGENPPEDVLAANLTFPNATPSVVSADRGVVPYMLFNFRVTLATDEKVESVRSILLNAETLQEHTAADVFLEESLTLPEDLLVAGTDLTAAYQAACLALERSIRPDVEAVRGKAGALLQGETSRIDEFYDTSIKELYESRMQDPLETERVFRGERDRRIEEAKRKYSLAAQSRLVNVRTILIPTTTVRARLANKRAVKDFGIEYDAVNLETNLPACESCGASTATVILCSRGHLACDACDRGCAFCDEVACGRCADEVLSECATCVRLACADHSFLDEIGRKTYCGDHIHACAICGRMVGPSYVKACRSCGQSYCAVCVEDGGRCTTCRTLKEVPTANPDVARATAMKGEPRTLTTWLRGENGKFVILIGKGAVFQYLYVLDKEGRVVRRQKGMGLAG
;
A
#
# COMPACT_ATOMS: atom_id res chain seq x y z
N MET A 1 -25.64 -2.26 -24.33
CA MET A 1 -26.14 -2.70 -25.64
C MET A 1 -27.61 -2.33 -25.76
N THR A 2 -27.98 -1.50 -26.72
CA THR A 2 -29.38 -1.09 -26.97
C THR A 2 -30.06 -1.92 -28.05
N ASP A 3 -29.31 -2.75 -28.79
CA ASP A 3 -29.82 -3.65 -29.81
C ASP A 3 -29.63 -5.12 -29.37
N ALA A 4 -30.74 -5.85 -29.20
CA ALA A 4 -30.74 -7.27 -28.82
C ALA A 4 -30.44 -8.19 -30.02
N ARG A 5 -30.54 -7.69 -31.26
CA ARG A 5 -30.44 -8.50 -32.47
C ARG A 5 -29.11 -9.21 -32.66
N PRO A 6 -27.93 -8.59 -32.45
CA PRO A 6 -26.65 -9.29 -32.59
C PRO A 6 -26.54 -10.47 -31.64
N PHE A 7 -26.93 -10.29 -30.37
CA PHE A 7 -26.93 -11.34 -29.36
C PHE A 7 -27.86 -12.50 -29.73
N VAL A 8 -29.10 -12.20 -30.13
CA VAL A 8 -30.08 -13.23 -30.50
C VAL A 8 -29.62 -14.00 -31.74
N THR A 9 -29.02 -13.32 -32.71
CA THR A 9 -28.50 -13.99 -33.92
C THR A 9 -27.38 -14.97 -33.55
N LEU A 10 -26.43 -14.52 -32.73
CA LEU A 10 -25.32 -15.35 -32.25
C LEU A 10 -25.83 -16.56 -31.44
N TYR A 11 -26.81 -16.35 -30.56
CA TYR A 11 -27.45 -17.44 -29.82
C TYR A 11 -28.12 -18.46 -30.75
N LEU A 12 -28.88 -18.01 -31.75
CA LEU A 12 -29.55 -18.89 -32.70
C LEU A 12 -28.55 -19.74 -33.49
N ASP A 13 -27.45 -19.13 -33.95
CA ASP A 13 -26.38 -19.84 -34.64
C ASP A 13 -25.72 -20.88 -33.72
N ALA A 14 -25.41 -20.51 -32.47
CA ALA A 14 -24.77 -21.37 -31.49
C ALA A 14 -25.61 -22.62 -31.13
N ILE A 15 -26.94 -22.50 -31.10
CA ILE A 15 -27.82 -23.65 -30.85
C ILE A 15 -28.19 -24.43 -32.13
N GLY A 16 -27.71 -23.99 -33.30
CA GLY A 16 -28.03 -24.58 -34.59
C GLY A 16 -29.47 -24.35 -35.04
N ALA A 17 -30.11 -23.26 -34.59
CA ALA A 17 -31.44 -22.88 -35.04
C ALA A 17 -31.38 -22.35 -36.49
N LYS A 18 -32.42 -22.64 -37.28
CA LYS A 18 -32.50 -22.10 -38.64
C LYS A 18 -33.25 -20.78 -38.61
N ALA A 19 -32.53 -19.68 -38.79
CA ALA A 19 -33.10 -18.34 -38.87
C ALA A 19 -33.19 -17.85 -40.32
N ARG A 20 -34.31 -17.24 -40.70
CA ARG A 20 -34.50 -16.61 -42.02
C ARG A 20 -35.10 -15.22 -41.86
N ALA A 21 -34.36 -14.20 -42.29
CA ALA A 21 -34.88 -12.84 -42.36
C ALA A 21 -36.03 -12.74 -43.36
N LEU A 22 -37.09 -12.04 -42.98
CA LEU A 22 -38.27 -11.77 -43.80
C LEU A 22 -38.18 -10.34 -44.37
N PRO A 23 -38.82 -10.06 -45.53
CA PRO A 23 -38.83 -8.71 -46.13
C PRO A 23 -39.38 -7.61 -45.21
N THR A 24 -40.20 -8.00 -44.22
CA THR A 24 -40.81 -7.10 -43.24
C THR A 24 -39.90 -6.72 -42.08
N GLY A 25 -38.66 -7.25 -42.04
CA GLY A 25 -37.71 -7.02 -40.95
C GLY A 25 -37.80 -8.03 -39.81
N ALA A 26 -38.85 -8.86 -39.78
CA ALA A 26 -38.98 -9.99 -38.85
C ALA A 26 -38.05 -11.15 -39.21
N VAL A 27 -37.81 -12.08 -38.27
CA VAL A 27 -36.98 -13.27 -38.47
C VAL A 27 -37.80 -14.51 -38.18
N ALA A 28 -37.99 -15.38 -39.16
CA ALA A 28 -38.61 -16.69 -38.95
C ALA A 28 -37.55 -17.66 -38.41
N VAL A 29 -37.80 -18.27 -37.26
CA VAL A 29 -36.89 -19.20 -36.59
C VAL A 29 -37.52 -20.58 -36.50
N THR A 30 -36.77 -21.59 -36.92
CA THR A 30 -37.06 -23.00 -36.63
C THR A 30 -36.10 -23.47 -35.55
N TRP A 31 -36.64 -23.74 -34.37
CA TRP A 31 -35.88 -24.19 -33.21
C TRP A 31 -35.41 -25.64 -33.38
N PRO A 32 -34.20 -25.99 -32.91
CA PRO A 32 -33.75 -27.38 -32.90
C PRO A 32 -34.61 -28.21 -31.92
N PRO A 33 -34.70 -29.55 -32.09
CA PRO A 33 -35.55 -30.41 -31.26
C PRO A 33 -35.36 -30.25 -29.75
N THR A 34 -34.13 -29.96 -29.32
CA THR A 34 -33.75 -29.72 -27.92
C THR A 34 -34.39 -28.47 -27.30
N HIS A 35 -34.93 -27.56 -28.12
CA HIS A 35 -35.45 -26.25 -27.69
C HIS A 35 -36.95 -26.09 -27.96
N VAL A 36 -37.57 -27.03 -28.67
CA VAL A 36 -39.00 -26.98 -29.03
C VAL A 36 -39.89 -26.91 -27.79
N ALA A 37 -39.52 -27.58 -26.69
CA ALA A 37 -40.30 -27.53 -25.45
C ALA A 37 -40.32 -26.13 -24.81
N LYS A 38 -39.28 -25.33 -25.02
CA LYS A 38 -39.11 -23.99 -24.41
C LYS A 38 -39.61 -22.85 -25.29
N PHE A 39 -39.46 -22.99 -26.61
CA PHE A 39 -39.75 -21.92 -27.58
C PHE A 39 -40.80 -22.28 -28.64
N GLY A 40 -41.26 -23.53 -28.69
CA GLY A 40 -42.17 -24.03 -29.71
C GLY A 40 -41.47 -24.55 -30.97
N ALA A 41 -42.24 -25.10 -31.91
CA ALA A 41 -41.71 -25.69 -33.14
C ALA A 41 -41.18 -24.64 -34.13
N GLY A 42 -41.71 -23.42 -34.08
CA GLY A 42 -41.26 -22.30 -34.88
C GLY A 42 -41.85 -20.99 -34.37
N THR A 43 -41.05 -19.94 -34.43
CA THR A 43 -41.39 -18.61 -33.91
C THR A 43 -41.01 -17.56 -34.94
N THR A 44 -41.84 -16.52 -35.09
CA THR A 44 -41.43 -15.33 -35.85
C THR A 44 -41.02 -14.27 -34.84
N LEU A 45 -39.79 -13.78 -34.95
CA LEU A 45 -39.20 -12.77 -34.07
C LEU A 45 -39.31 -11.38 -34.68
N ALA A 46 -39.55 -10.37 -33.86
CA ALA A 46 -39.41 -8.97 -34.27
C ALA A 46 -38.61 -8.19 -33.21
N PHE A 47 -37.75 -7.28 -33.67
CA PHE A 47 -36.95 -6.40 -32.81
C PHE A 47 -37.52 -4.97 -32.74
N ASP A 48 -38.63 -4.73 -33.44
CA ASP A 48 -39.35 -3.46 -33.49
C ASP A 48 -40.84 -3.75 -33.15
N PRO A 49 -41.46 -3.02 -32.21
CA PRO A 49 -42.87 -3.17 -31.86
C PRO A 49 -43.83 -3.07 -33.05
N ALA A 50 -43.58 -2.15 -33.99
CA ALA A 50 -44.44 -1.98 -35.17
C ALA A 50 -44.37 -3.20 -36.10
N VAL A 51 -43.18 -3.81 -36.23
CA VAL A 51 -43.01 -5.05 -36.99
C VAL A 51 -43.68 -6.23 -36.27
N ALA A 52 -43.58 -6.28 -34.94
CA ALA A 52 -44.21 -7.30 -34.12
C ALA A 52 -45.74 -7.32 -34.32
N ASP A 53 -46.38 -6.15 -34.28
CA ASP A 53 -47.82 -6.00 -34.47
C ASP A 53 -48.27 -6.41 -35.88
N VAL A 54 -47.58 -5.92 -36.92
CA VAL A 54 -47.92 -6.21 -38.31
C VAL A 54 -47.78 -7.69 -38.63
N MET A 55 -46.72 -8.33 -38.15
CA MET A 55 -46.40 -9.73 -38.45
C MET A 55 -47.03 -10.72 -37.47
N LYS A 56 -47.69 -10.25 -36.40
CA LYS A 56 -48.04 -11.06 -35.23
C LYS A 56 -46.84 -11.85 -34.72
N ALA A 57 -45.68 -11.21 -34.72
CA ALA A 57 -44.42 -11.80 -34.31
C ALA A 57 -44.18 -11.59 -32.81
N GLU A 58 -43.40 -12.47 -32.20
CA GLU A 58 -43.01 -12.37 -30.80
C GLU A 58 -41.91 -11.30 -30.67
N LEU A 59 -42.16 -10.29 -29.84
CA LEU A 59 -41.24 -9.18 -29.65
C LEU A 59 -40.00 -9.64 -28.88
N CYS A 60 -38.81 -9.33 -29.39
CA CYS A 60 -37.52 -9.70 -28.82
C CYS A 60 -36.69 -8.45 -28.54
N VAL A 61 -37.04 -7.73 -27.47
CA VAL A 61 -36.37 -6.49 -27.04
C VAL A 61 -36.17 -6.54 -25.52
N LEU A 62 -35.39 -5.61 -24.96
CA LEU A 62 -35.18 -5.54 -23.51
C LEU A 62 -36.53 -5.46 -22.77
N GLY A 63 -36.74 -6.38 -21.82
CA GLY A 63 -37.98 -6.51 -21.05
C GLY A 63 -39.06 -7.39 -21.70
N SER A 64 -38.78 -8.05 -22.83
CA SER A 64 -39.71 -9.03 -23.41
C SER A 64 -39.46 -10.45 -22.88
N ASP A 65 -40.55 -11.20 -22.64
CA ASP A 65 -40.51 -12.58 -22.12
C ASP A 65 -39.65 -13.51 -22.97
N LEU A 66 -39.70 -13.35 -24.30
CA LEU A 66 -38.90 -14.16 -25.19
C LEU A 66 -37.40 -13.91 -25.00
N LEU A 67 -36.99 -12.64 -24.91
CA LEU A 67 -35.58 -12.32 -24.68
C LEU A 67 -35.12 -12.85 -23.33
N ASP A 68 -35.95 -12.76 -22.29
CA ASP A 68 -35.65 -13.32 -20.96
C ASP A 68 -35.46 -14.85 -21.02
N ARG A 69 -36.33 -15.57 -21.74
CA ARG A 69 -36.19 -17.02 -21.97
C ARG A 69 -34.91 -17.37 -22.73
N ILE A 70 -34.53 -16.57 -23.74
CA ILE A 70 -33.29 -16.74 -24.51
C ILE A 70 -32.08 -16.52 -23.60
N VAL A 71 -32.05 -15.42 -22.84
CA VAL A 71 -30.96 -15.09 -21.91
C VAL A 71 -30.80 -16.17 -20.84
N GLU A 72 -31.91 -16.66 -20.28
CA GLU A 72 -31.89 -17.76 -19.31
C GLU A 72 -31.33 -19.05 -19.92
N ASP A 73 -31.72 -19.38 -21.16
CA ASP A 73 -31.20 -20.57 -21.85
C ASP A 73 -29.70 -20.44 -22.14
N ALA A 74 -29.27 -19.32 -22.71
CA ALA A 74 -27.88 -19.02 -23.00
C ALA A 74 -27.01 -19.08 -21.74
N SER A 75 -27.51 -18.54 -20.62
CA SER A 75 -26.81 -18.54 -19.32
C SER A 75 -26.69 -19.93 -18.69
N SER A 76 -27.40 -20.93 -19.22
CA SER A 76 -27.34 -22.32 -18.74
C SER A 76 -26.36 -23.19 -19.55
N ARG A 77 -25.65 -22.60 -20.52
CA ARG A 77 -24.72 -23.27 -21.44
C ARG A 77 -23.31 -22.70 -21.34
N GLY A 78 -22.34 -23.39 -21.92
CA GLY A 78 -20.98 -22.87 -22.10
C GLY A 78 -20.25 -22.63 -20.77
N PHE A 79 -20.28 -23.62 -19.86
CA PHE A 79 -19.65 -23.50 -18.54
C PHE A 79 -18.14 -23.39 -18.60
N HIS A 80 -17.52 -23.97 -19.64
CA HIS A 80 -16.08 -23.90 -19.86
C HIS A 80 -15.74 -23.81 -21.35
N CYS A 81 -14.74 -23.01 -21.67
CA CYS A 81 -14.06 -23.06 -22.97
C CYS A 81 -12.59 -22.69 -22.82
N VAL A 82 -11.78 -23.05 -23.82
CA VAL A 82 -10.38 -22.68 -23.92
C VAL A 82 -10.23 -21.64 -25.02
N ALA A 83 -9.47 -20.59 -24.76
CA ALA A 83 -9.11 -19.58 -25.73
C ALA A 83 -7.60 -19.39 -25.77
N ARG A 84 -7.12 -18.88 -26.89
CA ARG A 84 -5.74 -18.45 -27.04
C ARG A 84 -5.71 -17.06 -27.60
N VAL A 85 -4.90 -16.22 -26.99
CA VAL A 85 -4.61 -14.89 -27.51
C VAL A 85 -3.24 -14.96 -28.14
N ASP A 86 -3.09 -14.42 -29.34
CA ASP A 86 -1.79 -14.15 -29.91
C ASP A 86 -1.52 -12.65 -29.74
N ALA A 87 -0.34 -12.29 -29.25
CA ALA A 87 0.05 -10.90 -29.08
C ALA A 87 0.97 -10.47 -30.23
N GLU A 88 0.66 -9.33 -30.84
CA GLU A 88 1.50 -8.73 -31.89
C GLU A 88 2.55 -7.82 -31.25
N GLY A 89 3.82 -8.07 -31.57
CA GLY A 89 4.93 -7.24 -31.14
C GLY A 89 5.68 -7.77 -29.91
N GLU A 90 6.92 -7.28 -29.76
CA GLU A 90 7.81 -7.67 -28.67
C GLU A 90 8.21 -6.41 -27.91
N ASN A 91 7.74 -6.29 -26.66
CA ASN A 91 8.32 -5.31 -25.75
C ASN A 91 9.58 -5.90 -25.14
N PRO A 92 10.75 -5.21 -25.23
CA PRO A 92 11.96 -5.63 -24.55
C PRO A 92 11.69 -5.76 -23.03
N PRO A 93 12.19 -6.81 -22.37
CA PRO A 93 12.00 -7.01 -20.93
C PRO A 93 12.40 -5.80 -20.07
N GLU A 94 13.45 -5.07 -20.49
CA GLU A 94 13.92 -3.86 -19.80
C GLU A 94 12.90 -2.72 -19.85
N ASP A 95 12.23 -2.54 -20.99
CA ASP A 95 11.21 -1.50 -21.16
C ASP A 95 9.97 -1.81 -20.32
N VAL A 96 9.58 -3.08 -20.25
CA VAL A 96 8.45 -3.53 -19.42
C VAL A 96 8.76 -3.33 -17.93
N LEU A 97 9.98 -3.68 -17.50
CA LEU A 97 10.45 -3.42 -16.13
C LEU A 97 10.37 -1.93 -15.79
N ALA A 98 10.88 -1.08 -16.66
CA ALA A 98 10.91 0.37 -16.44
C ALA A 98 9.52 1.01 -16.47
N ALA A 99 8.58 0.44 -17.25
CA ALA A 99 7.21 0.93 -17.36
C ALA A 99 6.35 0.56 -16.13
N ASN A 100 6.59 -0.60 -15.53
CA ASN A 100 5.72 -1.14 -14.47
C ASN A 100 6.28 -0.99 -13.04
N LEU A 101 7.61 -0.94 -12.88
CA LEU A 101 8.26 -0.95 -11.57
C LEU A 101 9.24 0.21 -11.40
N THR A 102 9.32 0.71 -10.18
CA THR A 102 10.31 1.72 -9.78
C THR A 102 11.27 1.15 -8.74
N PHE A 103 12.56 1.52 -8.86
CA PHE A 103 13.63 1.01 -7.99
C PHE A 103 14.41 2.17 -7.37
N PRO A 104 13.91 2.81 -6.30
CA PRO A 104 14.47 4.06 -5.80
C PRO A 104 15.92 3.97 -5.31
N ASN A 105 16.34 2.81 -4.80
CA ASN A 105 17.65 2.63 -4.16
C ASN A 105 18.49 1.51 -4.78
N ALA A 106 18.12 1.02 -5.96
CA ALA A 106 18.78 -0.11 -6.59
C ALA A 106 18.66 -0.05 -8.12
N THR A 107 19.56 -0.74 -8.80
CA THR A 107 19.58 -0.82 -10.26
C THR A 107 19.12 -2.21 -10.70
N PRO A 108 18.04 -2.33 -11.48
CA PRO A 108 17.63 -3.60 -12.07
C PRO A 108 18.51 -3.95 -13.27
N SER A 109 18.71 -5.24 -13.50
CA SER A 109 19.32 -5.79 -14.71
C SER A 109 18.66 -7.11 -15.06
N VAL A 110 18.43 -7.38 -16.35
CA VAL A 110 17.82 -8.64 -16.80
C VAL A 110 18.90 -9.73 -16.84
N VAL A 111 18.62 -10.86 -16.18
CA VAL A 111 19.51 -12.04 -16.17
C VAL A 111 19.08 -13.03 -17.24
N SER A 112 17.78 -13.31 -17.33
CA SER A 112 17.19 -14.13 -18.38
C SER A 112 15.76 -13.69 -18.65
N ALA A 113 15.26 -14.02 -19.84
CA ALA A 113 13.87 -13.82 -20.22
C ALA A 113 13.44 -15.04 -21.04
N ASP A 114 12.49 -15.79 -20.49
CA ASP A 114 11.97 -17.00 -21.09
C ASP A 114 10.53 -16.77 -21.52
N ARG A 115 10.19 -17.16 -22.75
CA ARG A 115 8.84 -17.01 -23.29
C ARG A 115 8.10 -18.32 -23.20
N GLY A 116 6.87 -18.23 -22.74
CA GLY A 116 5.98 -19.37 -22.63
C GLY A 116 4.54 -18.98 -22.92
N VAL A 117 3.68 -19.98 -22.82
CA VAL A 117 2.23 -19.79 -22.82
C VAL A 117 1.77 -20.17 -21.43
N VAL A 118 1.22 -19.22 -20.70
CA VAL A 118 0.72 -19.43 -19.34
C VAL A 118 -0.80 -19.51 -19.41
N PRO A 119 -1.43 -20.52 -18.77
CA PRO A 119 -2.87 -20.58 -18.67
C PRO A 119 -3.37 -19.59 -17.61
N TYR A 120 -4.32 -18.76 -18.01
CA TYR A 120 -5.11 -17.92 -17.11
C TYR A 120 -6.54 -18.44 -17.04
N MET A 121 -7.21 -18.23 -15.91
CA MET A 121 -8.60 -18.59 -15.70
C MET A 121 -9.43 -17.34 -15.49
N LEU A 122 -10.34 -17.09 -16.42
CA LEU A 122 -11.32 -16.00 -16.36
C LEU A 122 -12.63 -16.55 -15.79
N PHE A 123 -12.94 -16.21 -14.56
CA PHE A 123 -14.20 -16.55 -13.90
C PHE A 123 -15.20 -15.43 -14.07
N ASN A 124 -16.37 -15.73 -14.65
CA ASN A 124 -17.45 -14.76 -14.78
C ASN A 124 -18.53 -15.06 -13.73
N PHE A 125 -18.77 -14.10 -12.85
CA PHE A 125 -19.77 -14.18 -11.79
C PHE A 125 -20.94 -13.25 -12.07
N ARG A 126 -22.16 -13.75 -11.90
CA ARG A 126 -23.34 -12.90 -11.76
C ARG A 126 -23.48 -12.51 -10.29
N VAL A 127 -23.46 -11.22 -10.01
CA VAL A 127 -23.62 -10.66 -8.67
C VAL A 127 -24.96 -9.94 -8.58
N THR A 128 -25.74 -10.32 -7.56
CA THR A 128 -27.03 -9.72 -7.25
C THR A 128 -26.94 -9.06 -5.88
N LEU A 129 -27.19 -7.75 -5.84
CA LEU A 129 -27.35 -6.97 -4.61
C LEU A 129 -28.82 -6.60 -4.48
N ALA A 130 -29.49 -7.04 -3.41
CA ALA A 130 -30.92 -6.86 -3.22
C ALA A 130 -31.22 -6.18 -1.87
N THR A 131 -32.09 -5.18 -1.94
CA THR A 131 -32.76 -4.51 -0.80
C THR A 131 -34.26 -4.49 -1.14
N ASP A 132 -34.91 -3.34 -1.13
CA ASP A 132 -36.18 -3.15 -1.82
C ASP A 132 -36.00 -3.02 -3.35
N GLU A 133 -34.82 -2.57 -3.77
CA GLU A 133 -34.34 -2.60 -5.15
C GLU A 133 -33.40 -3.79 -5.39
N LYS A 134 -33.44 -4.37 -6.60
CA LYS A 134 -32.54 -5.42 -7.07
C LYS A 134 -31.58 -4.85 -8.12
N VAL A 135 -30.28 -4.99 -7.88
CA VAL A 135 -29.22 -4.64 -8.83
C VAL A 135 -28.48 -5.91 -9.22
N GLU A 136 -28.33 -6.13 -10.52
CA GLU A 136 -27.57 -7.25 -11.07
C GLU A 136 -26.40 -6.75 -11.91
N SER A 137 -25.26 -7.43 -11.80
CA SER A 137 -24.06 -7.14 -12.58
C SER A 137 -23.29 -8.42 -12.89
N VAL A 138 -22.41 -8.35 -13.89
CA VAL A 138 -21.43 -9.40 -14.17
C VAL A 138 -20.05 -8.88 -13.73
N ARG A 139 -19.30 -9.73 -13.05
CA ARG A 139 -17.93 -9.47 -12.58
C ARG A 139 -17.02 -10.54 -13.12
N SER A 140 -15.94 -10.13 -13.78
CA SER A 140 -14.95 -11.02 -14.38
C SER A 140 -13.67 -10.97 -13.56
N ILE A 141 -13.19 -12.12 -13.12
CA ILE A 141 -11.96 -12.26 -12.33
C ILE A 141 -10.98 -13.10 -13.14
N LEU A 142 -9.84 -12.52 -13.52
CA LEU A 142 -8.77 -13.21 -14.25
C LEU A 142 -7.67 -13.60 -13.27
N LEU A 143 -7.35 -14.89 -13.22
CA LEU A 143 -6.26 -15.42 -12.39
C LEU A 143 -5.21 -16.10 -13.24
N ASN A 144 -3.94 -15.94 -12.91
CA ASN A 144 -2.89 -16.86 -13.37
C ASN A 144 -3.15 -18.24 -12.74
N ALA A 145 -3.28 -19.29 -13.55
CA ALA A 145 -3.68 -20.61 -13.07
C ALA A 145 -2.60 -21.32 -12.24
N GLU A 146 -1.35 -20.89 -12.32
CA GLU A 146 -0.22 -21.46 -11.59
C GLU A 146 0.03 -20.71 -10.27
N THR A 147 0.02 -19.37 -10.32
CA THR A 147 0.35 -18.52 -9.16
C THR A 147 -0.87 -18.07 -8.35
N LEU A 148 -2.07 -18.22 -8.92
CA LEU A 148 -3.35 -17.74 -8.38
C LEU A 148 -3.41 -16.21 -8.20
N GLN A 149 -2.47 -15.48 -8.81
CA GLN A 149 -2.45 -14.03 -8.78
C GLN A 149 -3.54 -13.44 -9.68
N GLU A 150 -4.19 -12.39 -9.19
CA GLU A 150 -5.23 -11.65 -9.91
C GLU A 150 -4.61 -10.67 -10.91
N HIS A 151 -5.20 -10.61 -12.10
CA HIS A 151 -4.82 -9.72 -13.21
C HIS A 151 -6.04 -8.98 -13.76
N THR A 152 -5.80 -7.88 -14.47
CA THR A 152 -6.85 -7.17 -15.18
C THR A 152 -7.37 -8.03 -16.35
N ALA A 153 -8.70 -8.19 -16.43
CA ALA A 153 -9.33 -8.84 -17.57
C ALA A 153 -9.54 -7.83 -18.71
N ALA A 154 -8.75 -7.92 -19.79
CA ALA A 154 -8.99 -7.15 -21.01
C ALA A 154 -10.25 -7.62 -21.74
N ASP A 155 -10.94 -6.69 -22.43
CA ASP A 155 -12.16 -6.98 -23.17
C ASP A 155 -11.95 -8.06 -24.26
N VAL A 156 -10.75 -8.10 -24.86
CA VAL A 156 -10.38 -9.08 -25.88
C VAL A 156 -10.56 -10.51 -25.38
N PHE A 157 -10.40 -10.76 -24.08
CA PHE A 157 -10.57 -12.07 -23.45
C PHE A 157 -12.01 -12.58 -23.44
N LEU A 158 -12.98 -11.73 -23.75
CA LEU A 158 -14.39 -12.11 -23.90
C LEU A 158 -14.77 -12.38 -25.36
N GLU A 159 -13.88 -12.14 -26.33
CA GLU A 159 -14.17 -12.36 -27.75
C GLU A 159 -14.28 -13.85 -28.08
N GLU A 160 -15.36 -14.24 -28.76
CA GLU A 160 -15.62 -15.63 -29.14
C GLU A 160 -14.61 -16.15 -30.18
N SER A 161 -14.09 -15.25 -31.02
CA SER A 161 -13.08 -15.51 -32.06
C SER A 161 -11.81 -16.19 -31.54
N LEU A 162 -11.48 -15.99 -30.26
CA LEU A 162 -10.30 -16.57 -29.62
C LEU A 162 -10.50 -18.02 -29.16
N THR A 163 -11.74 -18.53 -29.20
CA THR A 163 -12.06 -19.87 -28.69
C THR A 163 -11.43 -20.94 -29.55
N LEU A 164 -10.69 -21.85 -28.92
CA LEU A 164 -10.09 -22.99 -29.55
C LEU A 164 -11.08 -24.18 -29.59
N PRO A 165 -10.94 -25.11 -30.54
CA PRO A 165 -11.69 -26.37 -30.53
C PRO A 165 -11.45 -27.16 -29.23
N GLU A 166 -12.47 -27.88 -28.74
CA GLU A 166 -12.58 -28.50 -27.39
C GLU A 166 -11.43 -29.45 -26.97
N ASP A 167 -10.54 -29.86 -27.87
CA ASP A 167 -9.58 -30.94 -27.63
C ASP A 167 -8.30 -30.54 -26.86
N LEU A 168 -8.16 -29.29 -26.42
CA LEU A 168 -6.99 -28.82 -25.65
C LEU A 168 -7.25 -28.86 -24.13
N LEU A 169 -6.91 -29.99 -23.51
CA LEU A 169 -6.83 -30.10 -22.05
C LEU A 169 -5.62 -29.32 -21.54
N VAL A 170 -5.88 -28.26 -20.77
CA VAL A 170 -4.85 -27.58 -19.98
C VAL A 170 -4.63 -28.39 -18.71
N ALA A 171 -3.57 -29.19 -18.69
CA ALA A 171 -3.19 -29.99 -17.53
C ALA A 171 -2.53 -29.11 -16.44
N GLY A 172 -2.72 -29.45 -15.17
CA GLY A 172 -1.91 -28.94 -14.05
C GLY A 172 -2.55 -27.89 -13.15
N THR A 173 -3.76 -27.41 -13.46
CA THR A 173 -4.44 -26.40 -12.61
C THR A 173 -5.27 -27.03 -11.51
N ASP A 174 -5.03 -26.62 -10.26
CA ASP A 174 -5.96 -26.89 -9.16
C ASP A 174 -7.18 -25.97 -9.27
N LEU A 175 -8.20 -26.45 -9.98
CA LEU A 175 -9.46 -25.73 -10.19
C LEU A 175 -10.14 -25.32 -8.88
N THR A 176 -9.97 -26.11 -7.81
CA THR A 176 -10.58 -25.81 -6.51
C THR A 176 -9.90 -24.62 -5.88
N ALA A 177 -8.56 -24.62 -5.86
CA ALA A 177 -7.77 -23.49 -5.36
C ALA A 177 -8.01 -22.23 -6.19
N ALA A 178 -8.05 -22.34 -7.53
CA ALA A 178 -8.34 -21.22 -8.42
C ALA A 178 -9.74 -20.64 -8.19
N TYR A 179 -10.76 -21.48 -8.05
CA TYR A 179 -12.12 -21.01 -7.75
C TYR A 179 -12.20 -20.31 -6.39
N GLN A 180 -11.53 -20.84 -5.36
CA GLN A 180 -11.48 -20.19 -4.04
C GLN A 180 -10.78 -18.83 -4.10
N ALA A 181 -9.64 -18.74 -4.80
CA ALA A 181 -8.96 -17.48 -5.04
C ALA A 181 -9.85 -16.48 -5.80
N ALA A 182 -10.62 -16.95 -6.79
CA ALA A 182 -11.54 -16.12 -7.55
C ALA A 182 -12.70 -15.59 -6.70
N CYS A 183 -13.24 -16.40 -5.78
CA CYS A 183 -14.24 -15.95 -4.81
C CYS A 183 -13.70 -14.86 -3.89
N LEU A 184 -12.47 -15.01 -3.37
CA LEU A 184 -11.84 -13.99 -2.53
C LEU A 184 -11.57 -12.69 -3.30
N ALA A 185 -11.14 -12.79 -4.55
CA ALA A 185 -10.98 -11.65 -5.45
C ALA A 185 -12.33 -10.97 -5.74
N LEU A 186 -13.37 -11.76 -6.02
CA LEU A 186 -14.73 -11.26 -6.21
C LEU A 186 -15.22 -10.46 -5.01
N GLU A 187 -15.08 -11.01 -3.78
CA GLU A 187 -15.48 -10.32 -2.55
C GLU A 187 -14.76 -8.98 -2.36
N ARG A 188 -13.48 -8.89 -2.72
CA ARG A 188 -12.76 -7.61 -2.73
C ARG A 188 -13.31 -6.66 -3.78
N SER A 189 -13.54 -7.16 -5.00
CA SER A 189 -13.98 -6.35 -6.15
C SER A 189 -15.37 -5.72 -5.96
N ILE A 190 -16.30 -6.43 -5.29
CA ILE A 190 -17.68 -5.95 -5.09
C ILE A 190 -17.86 -5.16 -3.81
N ARG A 191 -16.84 -5.08 -2.95
CA ARG A 191 -16.93 -4.38 -1.67
C ARG A 191 -17.35 -2.91 -1.82
N PRO A 192 -16.81 -2.13 -2.78
CA PRO A 192 -17.25 -0.75 -2.99
C PRO A 192 -18.75 -0.66 -3.34
N ASP A 193 -19.24 -1.58 -4.19
CA ASP A 193 -20.67 -1.61 -4.57
C ASP A 193 -21.56 -1.96 -3.38
N VAL A 194 -21.15 -2.95 -2.59
CA VAL A 194 -21.84 -3.37 -1.36
C VAL A 194 -21.89 -2.21 -0.36
N GLU A 195 -20.80 -1.49 -0.18
CA GLU A 195 -20.73 -0.32 0.71
C GLU A 195 -21.60 0.82 0.20
N ALA A 196 -21.61 1.09 -1.11
CA ALA A 196 -22.46 2.10 -1.73
C ALA A 196 -23.95 1.78 -1.56
N VAL A 197 -24.38 0.55 -1.87
CA VAL A 197 -25.77 0.11 -1.71
C VAL A 197 -26.17 0.13 -0.23
N ARG A 198 -25.30 -0.35 0.67
CA ARG A 198 -25.53 -0.31 2.12
C ARG A 198 -25.68 1.13 2.62
N GLY A 199 -24.85 2.05 2.15
CA GLY A 199 -24.93 3.47 2.48
C GLY A 199 -26.26 4.09 2.03
N LYS A 200 -26.68 3.84 0.79
CA LYS A 200 -27.98 4.29 0.25
C LYS A 200 -29.15 3.72 1.06
N ALA A 201 -29.16 2.41 1.30
CA ALA A 201 -30.22 1.73 2.07
C ALA A 201 -30.27 2.23 3.52
N GLY A 202 -29.12 2.47 4.16
CA GLY A 202 -29.05 3.02 5.50
C GLY A 202 -29.65 4.43 5.62
N ALA A 203 -29.37 5.30 4.63
CA ALA A 203 -29.95 6.64 4.59
C ALA A 203 -31.48 6.61 4.39
N LEU A 204 -31.98 5.73 3.52
CA LEU A 204 -33.42 5.54 3.31
C LEU A 204 -34.11 4.98 4.56
N LEU A 205 -33.52 3.98 5.20
CA LEU A 205 -34.01 3.42 6.45
C LEU A 205 -34.10 4.49 7.53
N GLN A 206 -33.03 5.28 7.73
CA GLN A 206 -33.01 6.34 8.72
C GLN A 206 -34.12 7.38 8.47
N GLY A 207 -34.33 7.75 7.20
CA GLY A 207 -35.41 8.66 6.82
C GLY A 207 -36.80 8.08 7.09
N GLU A 208 -37.03 6.80 6.77
CA GLU A 208 -38.32 6.13 6.99
C GLU A 208 -38.60 5.93 8.48
N THR A 209 -37.61 5.48 9.28
CA THR A 209 -37.77 5.32 10.73
C THR A 209 -38.03 6.65 11.42
N SER A 210 -37.34 7.73 11.03
CA SER A 210 -37.57 9.06 11.61
C SER A 210 -39.00 9.55 11.34
N ARG A 211 -39.52 9.34 10.12
CA ARG A 211 -40.92 9.69 9.80
C ARG A 211 -41.93 8.86 10.58
N ILE A 212 -41.65 7.56 10.77
CA ILE A 212 -42.50 6.67 11.58
C ILE A 212 -42.52 7.18 13.03
N ASP A 213 -41.35 7.45 13.62
CA ASP A 213 -41.24 7.97 14.99
C ASP A 213 -41.98 9.29 15.16
N GLU A 214 -41.75 10.27 14.28
CA GLU A 214 -42.42 11.58 14.32
C GLU A 214 -43.96 11.46 14.23
N PHE A 215 -44.46 10.58 13.35
CA PHE A 215 -45.90 10.35 13.19
C PHE A 215 -46.54 9.78 14.47
N TYR A 216 -45.94 8.74 15.05
CA TYR A 216 -46.49 8.11 16.25
C TYR A 216 -46.31 8.98 17.49
N ASP A 217 -45.20 9.70 17.63
CA ASP A 217 -45.01 10.63 18.75
C ASP A 217 -46.02 11.80 18.69
N THR A 218 -46.30 12.32 17.49
CA THR A 218 -47.38 13.32 17.30
C THR A 218 -48.74 12.73 17.65
N SER A 219 -49.05 11.53 17.17
CA SER A 219 -50.33 10.85 17.45
C SER A 219 -50.52 10.57 18.95
N ILE A 220 -49.46 10.17 19.67
CA ILE A 220 -49.50 9.98 21.12
C ILE A 220 -49.71 11.32 21.84
N LYS A 221 -49.08 12.40 21.36
CA LYS A 221 -49.28 13.73 21.94
C LYS A 221 -50.73 14.19 21.80
N GLU A 222 -51.31 14.07 20.60
CA GLU A 222 -52.71 14.41 20.32
C GLU A 222 -53.68 13.56 21.15
N LEU A 223 -53.37 12.27 21.36
CA LEU A 223 -54.14 11.37 22.23
C LEU A 223 -54.28 11.95 23.64
N TYR A 224 -53.18 12.42 24.24
CA TYR A 224 -53.20 13.01 25.59
C TYR A 224 -53.89 14.39 25.63
N GLU A 225 -53.81 15.18 24.57
CA GLU A 225 -54.48 16.47 24.46
C GLU A 225 -56.02 16.31 24.34
N SER A 226 -56.50 15.21 23.75
CA SER A 226 -57.92 14.98 23.46
C SER A 226 -58.79 14.51 24.65
N ARG A 227 -58.21 14.30 25.85
CA ARG A 227 -58.90 13.81 27.07
C ARG A 227 -59.74 12.53 26.85
N MET A 228 -59.21 11.59 26.07
CA MET A 228 -59.82 10.28 25.84
C MET A 228 -59.97 9.46 27.14
N GLN A 229 -60.93 8.53 27.16
CA GLN A 229 -60.98 7.48 28.19
C GLN A 229 -59.90 6.44 27.88
N ASP A 230 -59.08 6.13 28.88
CA ASP A 230 -57.94 5.18 28.84
C ASP A 230 -56.83 5.46 27.79
N PRO A 231 -56.10 6.59 27.93
CA PRO A 231 -54.99 6.93 27.04
C PRO A 231 -53.79 5.97 27.14
N LEU A 232 -53.63 5.26 28.27
CA LEU A 232 -52.48 4.38 28.50
C LEU A 232 -52.57 3.09 27.66
N GLU A 233 -53.76 2.50 27.54
CA GLU A 233 -53.96 1.34 26.69
C GLU A 233 -53.75 1.70 25.21
N THR A 234 -54.30 2.84 24.78
CA THR A 234 -54.18 3.33 23.40
C THR A 234 -52.73 3.68 23.03
N GLU A 235 -51.97 4.30 23.94
CA GLU A 235 -50.54 4.54 23.76
C GLU A 235 -49.77 3.23 23.56
N ARG A 236 -50.07 2.20 24.35
CA ARG A 236 -49.40 0.89 24.23
C ARG A 236 -49.63 0.27 22.84
N VAL A 237 -50.83 0.40 22.29
CA VAL A 237 -51.15 -0.05 20.92
C VAL A 237 -50.35 0.73 19.89
N PHE A 238 -50.30 2.07 19.99
CA PHE A 238 -49.51 2.91 19.07
C PHE A 238 -48.02 2.59 19.11
N ARG A 239 -47.44 2.38 20.30
CA ARG A 239 -46.04 1.97 20.44
C ARG A 239 -45.79 0.60 19.82
N GLY A 240 -46.68 -0.37 20.03
CA GLY A 240 -46.57 -1.70 19.43
C GLY A 240 -46.61 -1.66 17.89
N GLU A 241 -47.49 -0.84 17.32
CA GLU A 241 -47.56 -0.66 15.87
C GLU A 241 -46.34 0.08 15.32
N ARG A 242 -45.87 1.13 16.01
CA ARG A 242 -44.63 1.84 15.65
C ARG A 242 -43.45 0.88 15.57
N ASP A 243 -43.24 0.07 16.61
CA ASP A 243 -42.14 -0.88 16.68
C ASP A 243 -42.25 -1.94 15.55
N ARG A 244 -43.47 -2.41 15.24
CA ARG A 244 -43.73 -3.30 14.09
C ARG A 244 -43.33 -2.65 12.77
N ARG A 245 -43.69 -1.39 12.53
CA ARG A 245 -43.36 -0.64 11.30
C ARG A 245 -41.86 -0.41 11.15
N ILE A 246 -41.17 -0.11 12.24
CA ILE A 246 -39.71 0.02 12.27
C ILE A 246 -39.07 -1.32 11.86
N GLU A 247 -39.54 -2.44 12.39
CA GLU A 247 -39.01 -3.76 12.01
C GLU A 247 -39.32 -4.13 10.55
N GLU A 248 -40.46 -3.71 10.00
CA GLU A 248 -40.76 -3.84 8.57
C GLU A 248 -39.81 -3.01 7.70
N ALA A 249 -39.56 -1.76 8.07
CA ALA A 249 -38.60 -0.91 7.37
C ALA A 249 -37.18 -1.51 7.42
N LYS A 250 -36.75 -2.04 8.59
CA LYS A 250 -35.45 -2.72 8.73
C LYS A 250 -35.33 -3.94 7.81
N ARG A 251 -36.39 -4.77 7.72
CA ARG A 251 -36.41 -5.92 6.79
C ARG A 251 -36.37 -5.47 5.33
N LYS A 252 -37.17 -4.46 4.97
CA LYS A 252 -37.25 -3.89 3.61
C LYS A 252 -35.88 -3.39 3.13
N TYR A 253 -35.12 -2.71 3.99
CA TYR A 253 -33.80 -2.17 3.66
C TYR A 253 -32.63 -3.08 4.05
N SER A 254 -32.90 -4.35 4.39
CA SER A 254 -31.83 -5.32 4.65
C SER A 254 -31.15 -5.70 3.33
N LEU A 255 -29.83 -5.59 3.30
CA LEU A 255 -29.04 -5.93 2.12
C LEU A 255 -28.74 -7.42 2.08
N ALA A 256 -29.16 -8.09 1.00
CA ALA A 256 -28.74 -9.43 0.63
C ALA A 256 -27.80 -9.35 -0.59
N ALA A 257 -26.61 -9.92 -0.48
CA ALA A 257 -25.67 -10.06 -1.58
C ALA A 257 -25.54 -11.55 -1.94
N GLN A 258 -25.65 -11.86 -3.23
CA GLN A 258 -25.50 -13.21 -3.76
C GLN A 258 -24.61 -13.17 -4.99
N SER A 259 -23.73 -14.17 -5.13
CA SER A 259 -22.92 -14.38 -6.33
C SER A 259 -23.10 -15.79 -6.85
N ARG A 260 -23.14 -15.94 -8.17
CA ARG A 260 -23.20 -17.24 -8.85
C ARG A 260 -22.19 -17.27 -9.99
N LEU A 261 -21.39 -18.32 -10.06
CA LEU A 261 -20.53 -18.58 -11.20
C LEU A 261 -21.39 -18.84 -12.45
N VAL A 262 -21.11 -18.10 -13.52
CA VAL A 262 -21.76 -18.22 -14.83
C VAL A 262 -20.96 -19.19 -15.69
N ASN A 263 -19.68 -18.90 -15.90
CA ASN A 263 -18.76 -19.76 -16.63
C ASN A 263 -17.30 -19.49 -16.21
N VAL A 264 -16.42 -20.34 -16.74
CA VAL A 264 -14.96 -20.21 -16.60
C VAL A 264 -14.34 -20.33 -17.98
N ARG A 265 -13.46 -19.41 -18.35
CA ARG A 265 -12.70 -19.50 -19.60
C ARG A 265 -11.23 -19.69 -19.28
N THR A 266 -10.59 -20.72 -19.83
CA THR A 266 -9.14 -20.85 -19.77
C THR A 266 -8.52 -20.12 -20.94
N ILE A 267 -7.65 -19.16 -20.68
CA ILE A 267 -7.03 -18.31 -21.70
C ILE A 267 -5.54 -18.60 -21.72
N LEU A 268 -5.04 -19.07 -22.85
CA LEU A 268 -3.63 -19.28 -23.11
C LEU A 268 -3.04 -17.95 -23.54
N ILE A 269 -2.29 -17.30 -22.64
CA ILE A 269 -1.69 -16.00 -22.87
C ILE A 269 -0.17 -16.17 -23.08
N PRO A 270 0.41 -15.58 -24.14
CA PRO A 270 1.85 -15.47 -24.29
C PRO A 270 2.40 -14.62 -23.14
N THR A 271 3.24 -15.23 -22.32
CA THR A 271 3.82 -14.61 -21.13
C THR A 271 5.33 -14.70 -21.20
N THR A 272 6.00 -13.61 -20.82
CA THR A 272 7.45 -13.59 -20.70
C THR A 272 7.81 -13.59 -19.21
N THR A 273 8.53 -14.63 -18.78
CA THR A 273 9.09 -14.74 -17.44
C THR A 273 10.50 -14.16 -17.45
N VAL A 274 10.67 -13.03 -16.77
CA VAL A 274 11.92 -12.29 -16.62
C VAL A 274 12.53 -12.62 -15.27
N ARG A 275 13.77 -13.10 -15.27
CA ARG A 275 14.59 -13.13 -14.06
C ARG A 275 15.40 -11.85 -14.00
N ALA A 276 15.03 -10.96 -13.08
CA ALA A 276 15.73 -9.70 -12.86
C ALA A 276 16.68 -9.81 -11.66
N ARG A 277 17.82 -9.13 -11.75
CA ARG A 277 18.77 -8.92 -10.66
C ARG A 277 18.72 -7.47 -10.23
N LEU A 278 18.39 -7.26 -8.97
CA LEU A 278 18.41 -5.98 -8.31
C LEU A 278 19.68 -5.84 -7.48
N ALA A 279 20.42 -4.75 -7.66
CA ALA A 279 21.68 -4.51 -6.95
C ALA A 279 21.76 -3.08 -6.40
N ASN A 280 22.30 -2.94 -5.18
CA ASN A 280 22.72 -1.68 -4.61
C ASN A 280 24.12 -1.83 -3.99
N LYS A 281 24.62 -0.80 -3.27
CA LYS A 281 25.95 -0.82 -2.67
C LYS A 281 26.16 -1.93 -1.62
N ARG A 282 25.10 -2.45 -1.01
CA ARG A 282 25.16 -3.38 0.14
C ARG A 282 24.60 -4.77 -0.16
N ALA A 283 23.72 -4.91 -1.15
CA ALA A 283 23.00 -6.16 -1.41
C ALA A 283 22.75 -6.39 -2.91
N VAL A 284 22.56 -7.66 -3.25
CA VAL A 284 22.12 -8.15 -4.56
C VAL A 284 21.04 -9.19 -4.35
N LYS A 285 19.96 -9.14 -5.14
CA LYS A 285 18.84 -10.08 -5.07
C LYS A 285 18.33 -10.37 -6.48
N ASP A 286 18.18 -11.65 -6.80
CA ASP A 286 17.44 -12.08 -7.99
C ASP A 286 15.96 -12.24 -7.64
N PHE A 287 15.07 -11.84 -8.54
CA PHE A 287 13.64 -12.03 -8.42
C PHE A 287 13.00 -12.27 -9.79
N GLY A 288 11.87 -12.98 -9.80
CA GLY A 288 11.12 -13.28 -11.01
C GLY A 288 9.98 -12.29 -11.21
N ILE A 289 9.77 -11.89 -12.45
CA ILE A 289 8.62 -11.13 -12.91
C ILE A 289 8.05 -11.83 -14.12
N GLU A 290 6.75 -11.83 -14.25
CA GLU A 290 6.00 -12.28 -15.40
C GLU A 290 5.25 -11.09 -15.95
N TYR A 291 5.30 -10.90 -17.27
CA TYR A 291 4.37 -10.00 -17.94
C TYR A 291 3.66 -10.72 -19.07
N ASP A 292 2.36 -10.49 -19.13
CA ASP A 292 1.53 -11.01 -20.20
C ASP A 292 1.57 -10.02 -21.38
N ALA A 293 1.65 -10.56 -22.60
CA ALA A 293 1.86 -9.75 -23.80
C ALA A 293 0.61 -8.97 -24.25
N VAL A 294 -0.52 -9.14 -23.55
CA VAL A 294 -1.82 -8.55 -23.94
C VAL A 294 -2.12 -7.32 -23.10
N ASN A 295 -2.09 -7.45 -21.77
CA ASN A 295 -2.28 -6.35 -20.83
C ASN A 295 -1.01 -5.50 -20.66
N LEU A 296 0.17 -6.06 -20.96
CA LEU A 296 1.47 -5.45 -20.68
C LEU A 296 1.68 -5.14 -19.18
N GLU A 297 0.91 -5.80 -18.32
CA GLU A 297 1.00 -5.72 -16.87
C GLU A 297 2.02 -6.75 -16.37
N THR A 298 2.86 -6.35 -15.42
CA THR A 298 3.73 -7.27 -14.68
C THR A 298 3.05 -7.75 -13.41
N ASN A 299 3.34 -8.99 -12.99
CA ASN A 299 3.07 -9.34 -11.60
C ASN A 299 3.88 -8.45 -10.64
N LEU A 300 3.18 -7.77 -9.74
CA LEU A 300 3.83 -6.92 -8.75
C LEU A 300 4.50 -7.78 -7.67
N PRO A 301 5.82 -7.63 -7.42
CA PRO A 301 6.50 -8.40 -6.39
C PRO A 301 5.92 -8.09 -5.02
N ALA A 302 5.82 -9.11 -4.18
CA ALA A 302 5.35 -8.98 -2.81
C ALA A 302 6.48 -8.41 -1.92
N CYS A 303 6.12 -7.43 -1.09
CA CYS A 303 6.97 -6.96 -0.01
C CYS A 303 7.28 -8.11 0.94
N GLU A 304 8.55 -8.45 1.11
CA GLU A 304 8.99 -9.49 2.04
C GLU A 304 8.87 -9.04 3.51
N SER A 305 8.31 -7.86 3.80
CA SER A 305 7.96 -7.43 5.15
C SER A 305 6.48 -7.67 5.46
N CYS A 306 5.57 -7.03 4.69
CA CYS A 306 4.13 -7.05 4.92
C CYS A 306 3.33 -7.99 4.01
N GLY A 307 3.94 -8.54 2.95
CA GLY A 307 3.28 -9.39 1.95
C GLY A 307 2.48 -8.64 0.88
N ALA A 308 2.32 -7.32 0.98
CA ALA A 308 1.60 -6.54 -0.03
C ALA A 308 2.40 -6.45 -1.33
N SER A 309 1.73 -6.66 -2.46
CA SER A 309 2.26 -6.38 -3.79
C SER A 309 2.57 -4.89 -3.98
N THR A 310 3.68 -4.56 -4.64
CA THR A 310 4.08 -3.16 -4.82
C THR A 310 4.74 -2.92 -6.18
N ALA A 311 4.48 -1.74 -6.76
CA ALA A 311 5.19 -1.24 -7.94
C ALA A 311 6.50 -0.50 -7.56
N THR A 312 6.67 -0.13 -6.28
CA THR A 312 7.87 0.54 -5.78
C THR A 312 8.70 -0.45 -4.99
N VAL A 313 9.79 -0.93 -5.59
CA VAL A 313 10.59 -2.02 -5.05
C VAL A 313 11.89 -1.47 -4.48
N ILE A 314 12.03 -1.57 -3.16
CA ILE A 314 13.20 -1.14 -2.41
C ILE A 314 14.01 -2.36 -2.02
N LEU A 315 15.32 -2.33 -2.30
CA LEU A 315 16.25 -3.38 -1.89
C LEU A 315 16.84 -3.04 -0.51
N CYS A 316 16.40 -3.77 0.51
CA CYS A 316 16.98 -3.69 1.85
C CYS A 316 18.48 -4.05 1.83
N SER A 317 19.27 -3.47 2.74
CA SER A 317 20.70 -3.75 2.89
C SER A 317 21.02 -5.22 3.24
N ARG A 318 20.01 -6.00 3.61
CA ARG A 318 20.10 -7.47 3.82
C ARG A 318 19.61 -8.30 2.63
N GLY A 319 19.26 -7.67 1.51
CA GLY A 319 18.79 -8.35 0.29
C GLY A 319 17.29 -8.66 0.26
N HIS A 320 16.49 -8.06 1.15
CA HIS A 320 15.04 -8.23 1.12
C HIS A 320 14.35 -7.23 0.20
N LEU A 321 13.26 -7.62 -0.46
CA LEU A 321 12.41 -6.70 -1.24
C LEU A 321 11.37 -6.05 -0.31
N ALA A 322 11.25 -4.73 -0.35
CA ALA A 322 10.31 -3.97 0.46
C ALA A 322 9.50 -2.98 -0.38
N CYS A 323 8.27 -2.70 0.06
CA CYS A 323 7.52 -1.54 -0.40
C CYS A 323 7.94 -0.26 0.33
N ASP A 324 7.57 0.88 -0.24
CA ASP A 324 7.71 2.23 0.31
C ASP A 324 7.09 2.42 1.71
N ALA A 325 6.02 1.71 2.06
CA ALA A 325 5.47 1.79 3.41
C ALA A 325 6.33 1.07 4.47
N CYS A 326 7.10 0.07 4.04
CA CYS A 326 7.87 -0.82 4.92
C CYS A 326 9.37 -0.48 4.95
N ASP A 327 9.83 0.52 4.21
CA ASP A 327 11.22 0.91 4.24
C ASP A 327 11.55 1.80 5.44
N ARG A 328 12.78 1.70 5.92
CA ARG A 328 13.32 2.50 7.02
C ARG A 328 14.72 2.91 6.63
N GLY A 329 14.97 4.22 6.54
CA GLY A 329 16.24 4.78 6.10
C GLY A 329 17.09 5.30 7.25
N CYS A 330 18.41 5.26 7.08
CA CYS A 330 19.32 6.05 7.88
C CYS A 330 19.13 7.54 7.56
N ALA A 331 19.06 8.40 8.58
CA ALA A 331 18.91 9.84 8.39
C ALA A 331 20.18 10.55 7.89
N PHE A 332 21.29 9.83 7.68
CA PHE A 332 22.62 10.37 7.37
C PHE A 332 23.23 9.81 6.08
N CYS A 333 22.64 8.76 5.51
CA CYS A 333 23.08 8.17 4.24
C CYS A 333 21.95 7.37 3.58
N ASP A 334 22.20 6.86 2.38
CA ASP A 334 21.21 6.11 1.59
C ASP A 334 21.01 4.65 2.04
N GLU A 335 21.42 4.30 3.27
CA GLU A 335 21.22 2.95 3.80
C GLU A 335 19.77 2.74 4.21
N VAL A 336 19.16 1.71 3.63
CA VAL A 336 17.76 1.38 3.85
C VAL A 336 17.63 -0.06 4.36
N ALA A 337 16.73 -0.26 5.31
CA ALA A 337 16.32 -1.55 5.84
C ALA A 337 14.80 -1.73 5.69
N CYS A 338 14.34 -2.95 5.45
CA CYS A 338 12.91 -3.25 5.51
C CYS A 338 12.43 -3.33 6.97
N GLY A 339 11.13 -3.25 7.20
CA GLY A 339 10.52 -3.31 8.54
C GLY A 339 10.93 -4.54 9.37
N ARG A 340 11.27 -5.66 8.74
CA ARG A 340 11.81 -6.86 9.43
C ARG A 340 13.26 -6.73 9.86
N CYS A 341 14.07 -5.96 9.13
CA CYS A 341 15.50 -5.81 9.40
C CYS A 341 15.84 -4.50 10.10
N ALA A 342 14.88 -3.59 10.25
CA ALA A 342 15.12 -2.23 10.75
C ALA A 342 15.81 -2.25 12.12
N ASP A 343 15.33 -3.06 13.06
CA ASP A 343 15.85 -3.12 14.42
C ASP A 343 17.27 -3.73 14.52
N GLU A 344 17.68 -4.50 13.50
CA GLU A 344 19.02 -5.11 13.45
C GLU A 344 20.05 -4.25 12.71
N VAL A 345 19.58 -3.40 11.80
CA VAL A 345 20.44 -2.61 10.89
C VAL A 345 20.53 -1.16 11.33
N LEU A 346 19.46 -0.63 11.91
CA LEU A 346 19.31 0.75 12.33
C LEU A 346 19.16 0.83 13.84
N SER A 347 19.60 1.95 14.40
CA SER A 347 19.41 2.26 15.82
C SER A 347 18.90 3.68 15.96
N GLU A 348 17.97 3.88 16.90
CA GLU A 348 17.44 5.20 17.22
C GLU A 348 18.42 6.00 18.06
N CYS A 349 18.60 7.27 17.71
CA CYS A 349 19.32 8.20 18.57
C CYS A 349 18.49 8.52 19.82
N ALA A 350 19.05 8.28 21.00
CA ALA A 350 18.40 8.55 22.30
C ALA A 350 18.09 10.04 22.57
N THR A 351 18.47 10.96 21.68
CA THR A 351 18.17 12.40 21.78
C THR A 351 17.16 12.86 20.73
N CYS A 352 17.39 12.55 19.44
CA CYS A 352 16.55 13.06 18.35
C CYS A 352 15.66 12.01 17.70
N VAL A 353 15.73 10.75 18.13
CA VAL A 353 14.93 9.61 17.66
C VAL A 353 15.14 9.26 16.17
N ARG A 354 15.96 10.02 15.43
CA ARG A 354 16.36 9.67 14.06
C ARG A 354 17.10 8.33 14.03
N LEU A 355 16.76 7.51 13.04
CA LEU A 355 17.41 6.23 12.77
C LEU A 355 18.79 6.45 12.15
N ALA A 356 19.78 5.73 12.66
CA ALA A 356 21.14 5.74 12.17
C ALA A 356 21.64 4.31 11.96
N CYS A 357 22.32 4.05 10.86
CA CYS A 357 22.98 2.76 10.65
C CYS A 357 24.23 2.61 11.51
N ALA A 358 24.87 1.44 11.46
CA ALA A 358 26.09 1.14 12.21
C ALA A 358 27.23 2.16 11.99
N ASP A 359 27.33 2.76 10.79
CA ASP A 359 28.37 3.75 10.46
C ASP A 359 28.08 5.15 11.03
N HIS A 360 26.80 5.44 11.34
CA HIS A 360 26.34 6.75 11.80
C HIS A 360 25.77 6.74 13.23
N SER A 361 25.88 5.59 13.91
CA SER A 361 25.44 5.39 15.28
C SER A 361 26.63 5.09 16.18
N PHE A 362 26.60 5.63 17.38
CA PHE A 362 27.68 5.53 18.36
C PHE A 362 27.11 5.13 19.71
N LEU A 363 27.72 4.12 20.33
CA LEU A 363 27.34 3.68 21.67
C LEU A 363 28.03 4.55 22.72
N ASP A 364 27.24 5.16 23.60
CA ASP A 364 27.75 5.85 24.78
C ASP A 364 28.44 4.86 25.73
N GLU A 365 29.73 5.08 26.00
CA GLU A 365 30.54 4.21 26.84
C GLU A 365 30.15 4.28 28.34
N ILE A 366 29.41 5.31 28.76
CA ILE A 366 28.95 5.46 30.14
C ILE A 366 27.50 5.00 30.27
N GLY A 367 26.58 5.60 29.51
CA GLY A 367 25.14 5.33 29.61
C GLY A 367 24.65 4.12 28.81
N ARG A 368 25.48 3.54 27.93
CA ARG A 368 25.13 2.42 27.02
C ARG A 368 23.91 2.69 26.13
N LYS A 369 23.65 3.97 25.82
CA LYS A 369 22.62 4.41 24.87
C LYS A 369 23.26 4.75 23.52
N THR A 370 22.49 4.61 22.45
CA THR A 370 22.95 4.93 21.10
C THR A 370 22.64 6.39 20.74
N TYR A 371 23.61 7.06 20.10
CA TYR A 371 23.47 8.44 19.63
C TYR A 371 23.96 8.56 18.19
N CYS A 372 23.41 9.52 17.45
CA CYS A 372 23.96 9.88 16.14
C CYS A 372 25.19 10.78 16.28
N GLY A 373 25.92 10.98 15.17
CA GLY A 373 27.11 11.83 15.12
C GLY A 373 26.91 13.27 15.63
N ASP A 374 25.71 13.83 15.47
CA ASP A 374 25.39 15.19 15.92
C ASP A 374 25.25 15.33 17.45
N HIS A 375 24.89 14.24 18.14
CA HIS A 375 24.55 14.28 19.57
C HIS A 375 25.54 13.53 20.46
N ILE A 376 26.46 12.76 19.87
CA ILE A 376 27.54 12.11 20.62
C ILE A 376 28.73 13.07 20.80
N HIS A 377 29.36 13.05 21.97
CA HIS A 377 30.53 13.87 22.26
C HIS A 377 31.78 12.99 22.43
N ALA A 378 32.80 13.23 21.61
CA ALA A 378 34.13 12.62 21.79
C ALA A 378 34.94 13.43 22.82
N CYS A 379 35.21 12.84 23.99
CA CYS A 379 35.96 13.52 25.04
C CYS A 379 37.42 13.74 24.64
N ALA A 380 37.86 15.00 24.56
CA ALA A 380 39.24 15.33 24.18
C ALA A 380 40.31 14.84 25.17
N ILE A 381 39.95 14.40 26.39
CA ILE A 381 40.90 13.91 27.40
C ILE A 381 41.12 12.41 27.27
N CYS A 382 40.05 11.63 27.16
CA CYS A 382 40.13 10.16 27.20
C CYS A 382 39.68 9.46 25.92
N GLY A 383 39.19 10.20 24.93
CA GLY A 383 38.69 9.66 23.65
C GLY A 383 37.29 9.06 23.72
N ARG A 384 36.71 8.86 24.92
CA ARG A 384 35.40 8.21 25.05
C ARG A 384 34.30 8.95 24.31
N MET A 385 33.43 8.18 23.67
CA MET A 385 32.18 8.67 23.10
C MET A 385 31.11 8.68 24.18
N VAL A 386 30.56 9.85 24.51
CA VAL A 386 29.58 10.02 25.58
C VAL A 386 28.35 10.78 25.15
N GLY A 387 27.20 10.38 25.66
CA GLY A 387 25.93 11.05 25.40
C GLY A 387 25.83 12.42 26.11
N PRO A 388 24.91 13.31 25.70
CA PRO A 388 24.79 14.66 26.23
C PRO A 388 24.64 14.74 27.76
N SER A 389 23.93 13.77 28.36
CA SER A 389 23.74 13.68 29.81
C SER A 389 25.03 13.50 30.61
N TYR A 390 26.10 13.03 29.96
CA TYR A 390 27.41 12.80 30.56
C TYR A 390 28.46 13.81 30.10
N VAL A 391 28.05 14.90 29.44
CA VAL A 391 28.95 15.99 29.07
C VAL A 391 28.92 17.06 30.16
N LYS A 392 30.09 17.42 30.68
CA LYS A 392 30.28 18.50 31.65
C LYS A 392 31.27 19.54 31.12
N ALA A 393 30.96 20.82 31.32
CA ALA A 393 31.89 21.90 31.04
C ALA A 393 32.86 22.10 32.22
N CYS A 394 34.15 22.23 31.91
CA CYS A 394 35.16 22.59 32.91
C CYS A 394 34.97 24.04 33.37
N ARG A 395 34.88 24.29 34.68
CA ARG A 395 34.77 25.64 35.25
C ARG A 395 36.01 26.52 35.00
N SER A 396 37.18 25.90 34.85
CA SER A 396 38.41 26.62 34.50
C SER A 396 38.45 26.92 33.00
N CYS A 397 38.68 25.92 32.15
CA CYS A 397 38.87 26.14 30.70
C CYS A 397 37.60 26.30 29.89
N GLY A 398 36.43 26.04 30.47
CA GLY A 398 35.13 26.20 29.83
C GLY A 398 34.81 25.21 28.71
N GLN A 399 35.74 24.30 28.41
CA GLN A 399 35.54 23.27 27.39
C GLN A 399 34.74 22.10 27.95
N SER A 400 34.00 21.44 27.07
CA SER A 400 33.18 20.26 27.38
C SER A 400 34.00 18.98 27.32
N TYR A 401 33.81 18.11 28.30
CA TYR A 401 34.43 16.79 28.41
C TYR A 401 33.43 15.79 29.01
N CYS A 402 33.78 14.51 29.02
CA CYS A 402 32.97 13.54 29.75
C CYS A 402 32.98 13.79 31.27
N ALA A 403 31.89 13.45 31.93
CA ALA A 403 31.69 13.63 33.36
C ALA A 403 32.72 12.89 34.22
N VAL A 404 33.36 11.84 33.69
CA VAL A 404 34.46 11.13 34.37
C VAL A 404 35.75 11.95 34.37
N CYS A 405 35.98 12.75 33.33
CA CYS A 405 37.15 13.62 33.22
C CYS A 405 36.94 14.99 33.89
N VAL A 406 35.73 15.28 34.37
CA VAL A 406 35.38 16.50 35.11
C VAL A 406 34.79 16.10 36.47
N GLU A 407 35.65 16.13 37.48
CA GLU A 407 35.27 15.79 38.86
C GLU A 407 34.23 16.77 39.44
N ASP A 408 33.73 16.45 40.64
CA ASP A 408 32.70 17.22 41.34
C ASP A 408 33.11 18.67 41.64
N GLY A 409 34.41 18.95 41.73
CA GLY A 409 34.97 20.31 41.81
C GLY A 409 34.84 21.13 40.51
N GLY A 410 34.31 20.52 39.43
CA GLY A 410 34.07 21.15 38.14
C GLY A 410 35.31 21.41 37.30
N ARG A 411 36.49 20.89 37.66
CA ARG A 411 37.73 21.04 36.89
C ARG A 411 38.07 19.78 36.12
N CYS A 412 38.45 19.95 34.85
CA CYS A 412 38.89 18.84 34.02
C CYS A 412 40.29 18.35 34.40
N THR A 413 40.60 17.08 34.14
CA THR A 413 41.91 16.48 34.44
C THR A 413 43.07 17.30 33.88
N THR A 414 42.98 17.83 32.65
CA THR A 414 44.04 18.66 32.06
C THR A 414 44.31 19.96 32.85
N CYS A 415 43.26 20.61 33.36
CA CYS A 415 43.43 21.83 34.18
C CYS A 415 44.00 21.54 35.57
N ARG A 416 43.86 20.31 36.08
CA ARG A 416 44.38 19.91 37.39
C ARG A 416 45.84 19.50 37.34
N THR A 417 46.29 18.97 36.21
CA THR A 417 47.66 18.47 36.03
C THR A 417 48.57 19.47 35.30
N LEU A 418 48.22 20.76 35.32
CA LEU A 418 49.04 21.80 34.70
C LEU A 418 50.42 21.84 35.38
N LYS A 419 51.48 21.91 34.57
CA LYS A 419 52.87 21.98 35.03
C LYS A 419 53.47 23.32 34.67
N GLU A 420 54.39 23.81 35.50
CA GLU A 420 55.11 25.05 35.21
C GLU A 420 55.98 24.91 33.95
N VAL A 421 55.96 25.94 33.11
CA VAL A 421 56.75 26.03 31.88
C VAL A 421 57.42 27.40 31.78
N PRO A 422 58.60 27.48 31.13
CA PRO A 422 59.29 28.75 30.95
C PRO A 422 58.53 29.68 29.99
N THR A 423 58.69 30.99 30.15
CA THR A 423 58.07 32.03 29.28
C THR A 423 58.47 31.88 27.81
N ALA A 424 59.63 31.29 27.52
CA ALA A 424 60.10 31.01 26.16
C ALA A 424 59.38 29.82 25.48
N ASN A 425 58.45 29.14 26.17
CA ASN A 425 57.72 28.03 25.59
C ASN A 425 56.94 28.48 24.33
N PRO A 426 57.01 27.75 23.20
CA PRO A 426 56.33 28.12 21.97
C PRO A 426 54.82 28.35 22.10
N ASP A 427 54.14 27.59 22.97
CA ASP A 427 52.70 27.79 23.23
C ASP A 427 52.44 29.10 23.97
N VAL A 428 53.32 29.50 24.89
CA VAL A 428 53.24 30.80 25.57
C VAL A 428 53.47 31.92 24.57
N ALA A 429 54.48 31.79 23.70
CA ALA A 429 54.75 32.78 22.65
C ALA A 429 53.56 32.94 21.69
N ARG A 430 52.93 31.82 21.29
CA ARG A 430 51.70 31.83 20.47
C ARG A 430 50.53 32.48 21.19
N ALA A 431 50.28 32.08 22.42
CA ALA A 431 49.19 32.65 23.23
C ALA A 431 49.40 34.14 23.52
N THR A 432 50.67 34.59 23.56
CA THR A 432 51.06 35.97 23.88
C THR A 432 51.30 36.90 22.70
N ALA A 433 51.18 36.38 21.47
CA ALA A 433 51.41 37.15 20.26
C ALA A 433 50.27 38.14 19.95
N MET A 434 49.15 38.11 20.68
CA MET A 434 48.02 39.01 20.43
C MET A 434 48.28 40.41 21.01
N LYS A 435 47.82 41.47 20.32
CA LYS A 435 47.94 42.85 20.82
C LYS A 435 47.11 43.04 22.10
N GLY A 436 47.70 43.67 23.12
CA GLY A 436 47.03 44.03 24.38
C GLY A 436 47.28 43.08 25.55
N GLU A 437 48.41 42.37 25.55
CA GLU A 437 48.72 41.40 26.58
C GLU A 437 49.52 41.94 27.76
N PRO A 438 49.28 41.40 28.97
CA PRO A 438 49.97 41.88 30.16
C PRO A 438 51.44 41.45 30.08
N ARG A 439 52.33 42.43 29.97
CA ARG A 439 53.79 42.22 30.01
C ARG A 439 54.30 41.71 31.37
N THR A 440 53.42 41.53 32.35
CA THR A 440 53.72 41.25 33.75
C THR A 440 53.38 39.82 34.19
N LEU A 441 53.22 38.88 33.25
CA LEU A 441 52.98 37.46 33.56
C LEU A 441 54.33 36.75 33.75
N THR A 442 54.65 36.38 34.99
CA THR A 442 55.98 35.88 35.36
C THR A 442 56.04 34.35 35.47
N THR A 443 54.91 33.70 35.71
CA THR A 443 54.83 32.24 35.88
C THR A 443 53.76 31.68 34.96
N TRP A 444 54.11 30.64 34.22
CA TRP A 444 53.21 30.00 33.25
C TRP A 444 53.01 28.54 33.59
N LEU A 445 51.75 28.10 33.59
CA LEU A 445 51.37 26.69 33.72
C LEU A 445 50.83 26.18 32.38
N ARG A 446 51.16 24.95 32.00
CA ARG A 446 50.72 24.29 30.75
C ARG A 446 50.18 22.90 31.01
N GLY A 447 49.10 22.56 30.31
CA GLY A 447 48.62 21.19 30.15
C GLY A 447 48.06 20.99 28.76
N GLU A 448 47.95 19.74 28.33
CA GLU A 448 47.52 19.39 26.98
C GLU A 448 46.67 18.13 27.02
N ASN A 449 45.74 18.03 26.07
CA ASN A 449 44.98 16.82 25.79
C ASN A 449 44.87 16.60 24.27
N GLY A 450 44.01 15.66 23.85
CA GLY A 450 43.85 15.28 22.44
C GLY A 450 43.40 16.42 21.52
N LYS A 451 42.77 17.49 22.06
CA LYS A 451 42.23 18.59 21.25
C LYS A 451 42.76 19.97 21.63
N PHE A 452 43.19 20.18 22.87
CA PHE A 452 43.50 21.50 23.40
C PHE A 452 44.82 21.56 24.15
N VAL A 453 45.48 22.72 24.05
CA VAL A 453 46.54 23.16 24.96
C VAL A 453 45.97 24.22 25.89
N ILE A 454 46.16 24.06 27.19
CA ILE A 454 45.65 24.97 28.22
C ILE A 454 46.84 25.64 28.91
N LEU A 455 46.84 26.97 28.93
CA LEU A 455 47.85 27.79 29.59
C LEU A 455 47.24 28.67 30.66
N ILE A 456 47.92 28.80 31.81
CA ILE A 456 47.60 29.81 32.82
C ILE A 456 48.83 30.67 33.09
N GLY A 457 48.77 31.93 32.70
CA GLY A 457 49.76 32.94 33.07
C GLY A 457 49.37 33.62 34.38
N LYS A 458 50.25 33.62 35.37
CA LYS A 458 50.07 34.29 36.67
C LYS A 458 50.79 35.63 36.66
N GLY A 459 50.05 36.72 36.90
CA GLY A 459 50.59 38.04 37.22
C GLY A 459 50.39 38.38 38.70
N ALA A 460 50.86 39.56 39.12
CA ALA A 460 50.80 39.99 40.51
C ALA A 460 49.38 40.07 41.10
N VAL A 461 48.37 40.43 40.29
CA VAL A 461 46.98 40.62 40.73
C VAL A 461 45.99 39.71 39.99
N PHE A 462 46.24 39.44 38.71
CA PHE A 462 45.33 38.68 37.85
C PHE A 462 46.02 37.48 37.21
N GLN A 463 45.22 36.46 36.92
CA GLN A 463 45.61 35.31 36.11
C GLN A 463 44.90 35.37 34.76
N TYR A 464 45.56 34.86 33.73
CA TYR A 464 45.00 34.73 32.39
C TYR A 464 45.04 33.27 31.97
N LEU A 465 43.88 32.76 31.56
CA LEU A 465 43.71 31.44 31.00
C LEU A 465 43.59 31.54 29.48
N TYR A 466 44.34 30.70 28.78
CA TYR A 466 44.28 30.53 27.35
C TYR A 466 43.98 29.07 27.04
N VAL A 467 43.04 28.84 26.13
CA VAL A 467 42.78 27.53 25.53
C VAL A 467 43.11 27.66 24.05
N LEU A 468 44.08 26.87 23.60
CA LEU A 468 44.51 26.81 22.22
C LEU A 468 44.03 25.51 21.59
N ASP A 469 43.68 25.53 20.31
CA ASP A 469 43.53 24.31 19.50
C ASP A 469 44.90 23.72 19.13
N LYS A 470 44.91 22.62 18.38
CA LYS A 470 46.15 21.95 17.97
C LYS A 470 46.96 22.75 16.96
N GLU A 471 46.31 23.63 16.22
CA GLU A 471 46.91 24.58 15.30
C GLU A 471 47.51 25.80 16.03
N GLY A 472 47.34 25.88 17.36
CA GLY A 472 47.87 26.94 18.20
C GLY A 472 47.06 28.25 18.16
N ARG A 473 45.82 28.20 17.68
CA ARG A 473 44.90 29.35 17.68
C ARG A 473 44.19 29.43 19.03
N VAL A 474 44.05 30.64 19.56
CA VAL A 474 43.36 30.86 20.84
C VAL A 474 41.85 30.72 20.65
N VAL A 475 41.28 29.62 21.16
CA VAL A 475 39.85 29.32 21.15
C VAL A 475 39.12 30.03 22.28
N ARG A 476 39.80 30.24 23.41
CA ARG A 476 39.23 30.97 24.56
C ARG A 476 40.31 31.70 25.34
N ARG A 477 39.96 32.91 25.80
CA ARG A 477 40.75 33.73 26.71
C ARG A 477 39.88 34.16 27.89
N GLN A 478 40.39 34.06 29.11
CA GLN A 478 39.68 34.51 30.30
C GLN A 478 40.65 35.15 31.30
N LYS A 479 40.30 36.34 31.78
CA LYS A 479 40.98 37.02 32.88
C LYS A 479 40.20 36.77 34.18
N GLY A 480 40.89 36.43 35.26
CA GLY A 480 40.24 36.20 36.55
C GLY A 480 41.24 36.13 37.69
N MET A 481 40.72 36.05 38.91
CA MET A 481 41.51 35.76 40.11
C MET A 481 41.33 34.28 40.47
N GLY A 482 42.41 33.60 40.86
CA GLY A 482 42.34 32.20 41.32
C GLY A 482 42.06 31.14 40.25
N LEU A 483 42.32 31.40 38.96
CA LEU A 483 42.10 30.43 37.87
C LEU A 483 42.92 29.13 37.99
N ALA A 484 44.05 29.17 38.71
CA ALA A 484 44.92 28.02 38.99
C ALA A 484 44.65 27.32 40.34
N GLY A 485 43.79 27.90 41.20
CA GLY A 485 43.56 27.51 42.59
C GLY A 485 42.40 26.56 42.74
#